data_AF-A0A8H4NQD3-F1
#
_entry.id   AF-A0A8H4NQD3-F1
#
_cell.length_a   1.000
_cell.length_b   1.000
_cell.length_c   1.000
_cell.angle_alpha   90.00
_cell.angle_beta   90.00
_cell.angle_gamma   90.00
#
_symmetry.space_group_name_H-M   'P 1'
#
loop_
_entity.id
_entity.type
_entity.pdbx_description
1 polymer ?
#
loop_
_entity_poly.entity_id
_entity_poly.type
_entity_poly.pdbx_seq_one_letter_code
_entity_poly.pdbx_strand_id
1 'polypeptide(L)'
;MESSIIAEIDRSNLGDSGLPASASITNVKHLSSYNWIERPTATIAVPGSPSLWVNPKTSKKIKKDSGLFYINQNEARYPESPLEPLFRALYLAIPSFDIRSADVVTDRNNIRKLLAFINPDLTPSDLEPFTIGVEVIGTTALFRRDETAATRFIAPNEFRGFGHEFEKEYTINQINGGTCHHRIISYRFCDLEFIVRYEADGYVATDMAGSFESQGPRDDSLVDIMGDLSLSSAGDDPKTDSVPQKLVVMEEGRVVPLESILEIKTRATTRPLPIQEIAAQLWVSQTSKLVRAYHYRGKFDVPQVEDVAAQVKRWEEVNQNDLKRLPLLIKTICNLARQSGGKITVRYQGGSKLVLCRTDRADMLPQSLYSKWERKDDAPVMTTVDIHAEAERSETLGGRQEKAKETTRPKYGDVPYSELISYGMDKGFRQFFRRMPTQLSQYHLLCDTLDSLAIDVTNGRTIRDFMHDMRNCKDEWDPEERIWIKGPKKIARDSAFRLLYLLLQTKIVDNNMAYNATLFVVSHRRMFKYRTRKMVREALEENCPVSAKQRAGLNRWPIEDSFSTIPGDDDVTTESEDIFFDSDISF
;
A
#
# COMPACT_ATOMS: atom_id res chain seq x y z
N MET A 1 34.01 10.49 -3.48
CA MET A 1 34.13 10.08 -4.90
C MET A 1 32.79 10.35 -5.55
N GLU A 2 32.75 11.21 -6.56
CA GLU A 2 31.53 11.49 -7.32
C GLU A 2 31.13 10.21 -8.07
N SER A 3 29.95 9.66 -7.77
CA SER A 3 29.45 8.51 -8.52
C SER A 3 29.17 8.95 -9.94
N SER A 4 29.88 8.41 -10.94
CA SER A 4 29.62 8.74 -12.34
C SER A 4 28.24 8.25 -12.73
N ILE A 5 27.38 9.17 -13.19
CA ILE A 5 26.08 8.85 -13.76
C ILE A 5 26.31 8.07 -15.06
N ILE A 6 25.69 6.90 -15.15
CA ILE A 6 25.74 6.01 -16.32
C ILE A 6 24.62 6.40 -17.29
N ALA A 7 23.40 6.52 -16.76
CA ALA A 7 22.19 6.70 -17.55
C ALA A 7 21.06 7.31 -16.71
N GLU A 8 20.07 7.87 -17.41
CA GLU A 8 18.80 8.29 -16.84
C GLU A 8 17.68 7.54 -17.54
N ILE A 9 16.71 7.03 -16.77
CA ILE A 9 15.46 6.47 -17.30
C ILE A 9 14.35 7.45 -16.97
N ASP A 10 13.79 8.10 -18.00
CA ASP A 10 12.59 8.89 -17.85
C ASP A 10 11.34 7.99 -17.91
N ARG A 11 10.39 8.23 -16.99
CA ARG A 11 9.10 7.51 -16.92
C ARG A 11 8.37 7.53 -18.25
N SER A 12 8.42 8.64 -18.98
CA SER A 12 7.75 8.78 -20.29
C SER A 12 8.40 7.94 -21.39
N ASN A 13 9.67 7.56 -21.23
CA ASN A 13 10.43 6.75 -22.18
C ASN A 13 10.25 5.24 -21.96
N LEU A 14 9.47 4.82 -20.98
CA LEU A 14 9.01 3.43 -20.85
C LEU A 14 7.98 3.16 -21.96
N GLY A 15 8.51 2.91 -23.17
CA GLY A 15 7.71 2.79 -24.39
C GLY A 15 6.67 1.67 -24.32
N ASP A 16 5.61 1.83 -25.11
CA ASP A 16 4.54 0.82 -25.23
C ASP A 16 4.94 -0.34 -26.19
N SER A 17 6.12 -0.25 -26.82
CA SER A 17 6.63 -1.27 -27.73
C SER A 17 7.16 -2.49 -26.96
N GLY A 18 6.62 -3.67 -27.25
CA GLY A 18 7.02 -4.92 -26.60
C GLY A 18 6.33 -5.18 -25.25
N LEU A 19 5.23 -4.48 -24.94
CA LEU A 19 4.42 -4.80 -23.76
C LEU A 19 3.83 -6.22 -23.88
N PRO A 20 3.86 -7.01 -22.79
CA PRO A 20 3.21 -8.31 -22.79
C PRO A 20 1.69 -8.18 -22.95
N ALA A 21 1.05 -9.22 -23.51
CA ALA A 21 -0.40 -9.24 -23.72
C ALA A 21 -1.19 -9.06 -22.41
N SER A 22 -0.70 -9.64 -21.32
CA SER A 22 -1.21 -9.50 -19.95
C SER A 22 -0.04 -9.54 -18.96
N ALA A 23 -0.20 -8.87 -17.83
CA ALA A 23 0.76 -8.86 -16.73
C ALA A 23 0.09 -9.41 -15.47
N SER A 24 0.30 -10.70 -15.20
CA SER A 24 -0.22 -11.38 -14.01
C SER A 24 0.88 -12.20 -13.35
N ILE A 25 0.81 -12.29 -12.03
CA ILE A 25 1.66 -13.21 -11.25
C ILE A 25 1.09 -14.63 -11.36
N THR A 26 1.94 -15.59 -11.67
CA THR A 26 1.57 -17.01 -11.83
C THR A 26 2.60 -17.90 -11.16
N ASN A 27 2.26 -19.18 -10.94
CA ASN A 27 3.19 -20.19 -10.40
C ASN A 27 3.81 -19.79 -9.05
N VAL A 28 3.01 -19.18 -8.17
CA VAL A 28 3.45 -18.78 -6.83
C VAL A 28 3.80 -20.02 -6.00
N LYS A 29 5.01 -20.03 -5.45
CA LYS A 29 5.51 -21.10 -4.56
C LYS A 29 6.20 -20.49 -3.36
N HIS A 30 5.98 -21.08 -2.20
CA HIS A 30 6.82 -20.81 -1.04
C HIS A 30 8.14 -21.56 -1.18
N LEU A 31 9.27 -20.86 -1.02
CA LEU A 31 10.60 -21.47 -1.08
C LEU A 31 11.18 -21.70 0.31
N SER A 32 11.19 -20.66 1.15
CA SER A 32 11.72 -20.71 2.51
C SER A 32 11.28 -19.49 3.30
N SER A 33 11.65 -19.41 4.57
CA SER A 33 11.47 -18.23 5.42
C SER A 33 12.48 -18.20 6.55
N TYR A 34 12.52 -17.10 7.30
CA TYR A 34 13.30 -17.02 8.52
C TYR A 34 12.79 -15.94 9.47
N ASN A 35 13.08 -16.07 10.77
CA ASN A 35 13.03 -14.96 11.72
C ASN A 35 14.43 -14.47 12.03
N TRP A 36 14.58 -13.19 12.33
CA TRP A 36 15.73 -12.71 13.10
C TRP A 36 15.55 -13.01 14.59
N ILE A 37 16.62 -13.46 15.24
CA ILE A 37 16.66 -13.66 16.69
C ILE A 37 17.41 -12.50 17.35
N GLU A 38 16.86 -11.95 18.41
CA GLU A 38 17.49 -10.88 19.20
C GLU A 38 18.72 -11.42 19.95
N ARG A 39 19.90 -11.29 19.35
CA ARG A 39 21.20 -11.69 19.90
C ARG A 39 22.30 -10.73 19.45
N PRO A 40 23.42 -10.63 20.20
CA PRO A 40 24.58 -9.83 19.79
C PRO A 40 25.19 -10.28 18.46
N THR A 41 25.17 -11.59 18.21
CA THR A 41 25.59 -12.18 16.93
C THR A 41 24.40 -12.24 15.98
N ALA A 42 24.59 -11.82 14.73
CA ALA A 42 23.58 -11.94 13.70
C ALA A 42 23.11 -13.42 13.60
N THR A 43 21.85 -13.67 13.99
CA THR A 43 21.29 -15.01 14.12
C THR A 43 19.91 -15.07 13.48
N ILE A 44 19.68 -16.06 12.63
CA ILE A 44 18.37 -16.33 12.05
C ILE A 44 17.87 -17.74 12.43
N ALA A 45 16.56 -17.87 12.62
CA ALA A 45 15.88 -19.16 12.72
C ALA A 45 15.21 -19.49 11.38
N VAL A 46 15.44 -20.70 10.86
CA VAL A 46 14.93 -21.20 9.58
C VAL A 46 14.15 -22.50 9.84
N PRO A 47 12.91 -22.66 9.33
CA PRO A 47 12.15 -21.68 8.55
C PRO A 47 11.64 -20.48 9.39
N GLY A 48 11.86 -20.49 10.70
CA GLY A 48 11.18 -19.58 11.62
C GLY A 48 9.67 -19.83 11.62
N SER A 49 8.89 -18.89 12.14
CA SER A 49 7.44 -18.86 12.02
C SER A 49 6.95 -17.41 12.18
N PRO A 50 5.99 -16.95 11.35
CA PRO A 50 5.31 -15.69 11.59
C PRO A 50 4.51 -15.77 12.90
N SER A 51 4.18 -14.63 13.48
CA SER A 51 3.42 -14.55 14.74
C SER A 51 1.98 -15.00 14.54
N LEU A 52 1.44 -15.73 15.52
CA LEU A 52 0.06 -16.24 15.48
C LEU A 52 -0.91 -15.10 15.79
N TRP A 53 -1.85 -14.82 14.88
CA TRP A 53 -2.94 -13.87 15.09
C TRP A 53 -3.88 -14.33 16.21
N VAL A 54 -4.15 -13.46 17.17
CA VAL A 54 -5.09 -13.67 18.26
C VAL A 54 -6.34 -12.85 18.00
N ASN A 55 -7.46 -13.53 17.75
CA ASN A 55 -8.70 -12.85 17.41
C ASN A 55 -9.26 -12.06 18.62
N PRO A 56 -9.29 -10.72 18.58
CA PRO A 56 -9.80 -9.92 19.68
C PRO A 56 -11.29 -10.13 19.88
N LYS A 57 -11.72 -10.20 21.15
CA LYS A 57 -13.14 -10.31 21.51
C LYS A 57 -13.76 -8.97 21.91
N THR A 58 -12.94 -7.99 22.25
CA THR A 58 -13.38 -6.71 22.81
C THR A 58 -12.49 -5.57 22.33
N SER A 59 -13.08 -4.38 22.21
CA SER A 59 -12.33 -3.14 21.98
C SER A 59 -11.31 -2.90 23.11
N LYS A 60 -10.09 -2.50 22.74
CA LYS A 60 -8.99 -2.23 23.70
C LYS A 60 -8.30 -0.91 23.36
N LYS A 61 -7.86 -0.18 24.40
CA LYS A 61 -6.96 0.96 24.23
C LYS A 61 -5.52 0.45 24.21
N ILE A 62 -4.80 0.75 23.12
CA ILE A 62 -3.42 0.37 22.88
C ILE A 62 -2.53 1.59 23.13
N LYS A 63 -1.31 1.34 23.62
CA LYS A 63 -0.31 2.40 23.82
C LYS A 63 0.24 2.83 22.46
N LYS A 64 0.61 4.10 22.35
CA LYS A 64 1.30 4.60 21.17
C LYS A 64 2.67 3.95 20.99
N ASP A 65 3.10 3.86 19.75
CA ASP A 65 4.42 3.35 19.41
C ASP A 65 5.50 4.26 20.03
N SER A 66 6.52 3.64 20.63
CA SER A 66 7.66 4.33 21.19
C SER A 66 8.88 3.41 21.24
N GLY A 67 10.08 4.00 21.20
CA GLY A 67 11.33 3.24 21.21
C GLY A 67 11.91 3.01 19.81
N LEU A 68 12.78 2.02 19.71
CA LEU A 68 13.53 1.71 18.49
C LEU A 68 12.76 0.72 17.61
N PHE A 69 12.59 1.06 16.33
CA PHE A 69 11.98 0.22 15.30
C PHE A 69 12.93 0.07 14.12
N TYR A 70 12.84 -1.08 13.43
CA TYR A 70 13.62 -1.35 12.23
C TYR A 70 12.86 -0.82 11.00
N ILE A 71 13.56 -0.04 10.18
CA ILE A 71 13.12 0.33 8.83
C ILE A 71 13.50 -0.80 7.86
N ASN A 72 14.75 -1.25 7.96
CA ASN A 72 15.29 -2.38 7.22
C ASN A 72 16.07 -3.28 8.19
N GLN A 73 15.38 -4.27 8.75
CA GLN A 73 15.97 -5.12 9.79
C GLN A 73 17.16 -5.95 9.30
N ASN A 74 17.13 -6.40 8.03
CA ASN A 74 18.23 -7.16 7.43
C ASN A 74 19.50 -6.31 7.34
N GLU A 75 19.38 -5.04 6.94
CA GLU A 75 20.50 -4.10 6.90
C GLU A 75 20.95 -3.68 8.30
N ALA A 76 20.02 -3.46 9.24
CA ALA A 76 20.38 -3.06 10.59
C ALA A 76 21.15 -4.16 11.35
N ARG A 77 20.74 -5.43 11.19
CA ARG A 77 21.37 -6.57 11.89
C ARG A 77 22.59 -7.12 11.16
N TYR A 78 22.64 -6.99 9.83
CA TYR A 78 23.71 -7.55 9.03
C TYR A 78 24.03 -6.69 7.81
N PRO A 79 24.60 -5.47 8.02
CA PRO A 79 24.80 -4.45 6.99
C PRO A 79 25.80 -4.86 5.90
N GLU A 80 26.73 -5.77 6.22
CA GLU A 80 27.72 -6.26 5.26
C GLU A 80 27.06 -7.02 4.09
N SER A 81 26.01 -7.82 4.38
CA SER A 81 25.28 -8.56 3.35
C SER A 81 23.79 -8.76 3.71
N PRO A 82 22.94 -7.72 3.54
CA PRO A 82 21.52 -7.79 3.90
C PRO A 82 20.70 -8.83 3.11
N LEU A 83 21.25 -9.36 2.01
CA LEU A 83 20.63 -10.41 1.21
C LEU A 83 21.11 -11.83 1.60
N GLU A 84 22.25 -11.99 2.29
CA GLU A 84 22.76 -13.32 2.67
C GLU A 84 21.73 -14.19 3.44
N PRO A 85 20.96 -13.67 4.42
CA PRO A 85 19.95 -14.47 5.12
C PRO A 85 18.93 -15.14 4.20
N LEU A 86 18.55 -14.49 3.09
CA LEU A 86 17.64 -15.05 2.10
C LEU A 86 18.24 -16.33 1.49
N PHE A 87 19.48 -16.26 1.04
CA PHE A 87 20.16 -17.38 0.39
C PHE A 87 20.48 -18.50 1.38
N ARG A 88 20.90 -18.17 2.60
CA ARG A 88 21.15 -19.17 3.65
C ARG A 88 19.88 -19.95 3.98
N ALA A 89 18.75 -19.25 4.18
CA ALA A 89 17.46 -19.89 4.42
C ALA A 89 16.98 -20.72 3.22
N LEU A 90 17.19 -20.23 1.99
CA LEU A 90 16.83 -20.94 0.76
C LEU A 90 17.60 -22.25 0.62
N TYR A 91 18.93 -22.24 0.74
CA TYR A 91 19.75 -23.43 0.58
C TYR A 91 19.69 -24.39 1.76
N LEU A 92 19.27 -23.94 2.94
CA LEU A 92 18.96 -24.85 4.04
C LEU A 92 17.68 -25.63 3.74
N ALA A 93 16.63 -24.95 3.26
CA ALA A 93 15.35 -25.58 2.93
C ALA A 93 15.41 -26.42 1.65
N ILE A 94 16.15 -25.94 0.63
CA ILE A 94 16.25 -26.57 -0.70
C ILE A 94 17.73 -26.58 -1.12
N PRO A 95 18.55 -27.53 -0.63
CA PRO A 95 20.00 -27.57 -0.90
C PRO A 95 20.37 -27.64 -2.39
N SER A 96 19.50 -28.24 -3.20
CA SER A 96 19.68 -28.42 -4.65
C SER A 96 19.03 -27.33 -5.51
N PHE A 97 18.57 -26.22 -4.91
CA PHE A 97 17.93 -25.14 -5.67
C PHE A 97 18.89 -24.57 -6.71
N ASP A 98 18.47 -24.47 -7.96
CA ASP A 98 19.25 -23.83 -9.02
C ASP A 98 18.91 -22.35 -9.10
N ILE A 99 19.74 -21.50 -8.50
CA ILE A 99 19.50 -20.05 -8.49
C ILE A 99 19.56 -19.41 -9.89
N ARG A 100 20.19 -20.06 -10.86
CA ARG A 100 20.27 -19.56 -12.24
C ARG A 100 18.93 -19.63 -12.95
N SER A 101 17.96 -20.36 -12.40
CA SER A 101 16.58 -20.38 -12.89
C SER A 101 15.81 -19.11 -12.53
N ALA A 102 16.34 -18.23 -11.67
CA ALA A 102 15.73 -16.96 -11.32
C ALA A 102 16.36 -15.82 -12.14
N ASP A 103 15.53 -14.95 -12.70
CA ASP A 103 15.97 -13.74 -13.38
C ASP A 103 16.18 -12.59 -12.39
N VAL A 104 15.34 -12.50 -11.36
CA VAL A 104 15.36 -11.38 -10.40
C VAL A 104 15.18 -11.89 -8.97
N VAL A 105 16.12 -11.56 -8.09
CA VAL A 105 15.99 -11.74 -6.63
C VAL A 105 15.87 -10.37 -5.99
N THR A 106 14.79 -10.12 -5.25
CA THR A 106 14.49 -8.78 -4.74
C THR A 106 13.66 -8.81 -3.46
N ASP A 107 13.53 -7.65 -2.83
CA ASP A 107 12.58 -7.39 -1.75
C ASP A 107 11.26 -6.82 -2.30
N ARG A 108 10.14 -7.12 -1.64
CA ARG A 108 8.82 -6.53 -1.93
C ARG A 108 8.88 -5.00 -2.06
N ASN A 109 9.64 -4.36 -1.18
CA ASN A 109 9.82 -2.91 -1.14
C ASN A 109 10.31 -2.33 -2.47
N ASN A 110 11.31 -2.96 -3.08
CA ASN A 110 11.90 -2.51 -4.33
C ASN A 110 10.89 -2.56 -5.48
N ILE A 111 10.10 -3.64 -5.57
CA ILE A 111 9.05 -3.76 -6.59
C ILE A 111 8.00 -2.66 -6.42
N ARG A 112 7.58 -2.39 -5.17
CA ARG A 112 6.61 -1.33 -4.88
C ARG A 112 7.14 0.06 -5.26
N LYS A 113 8.41 0.37 -4.94
CA LYS A 113 9.05 1.64 -5.31
C LYS A 113 9.16 1.81 -6.83
N LEU A 114 9.53 0.75 -7.55
CA LEU A 114 9.56 0.77 -9.02
C LEU A 114 8.16 0.93 -9.61
N LEU A 115 7.14 0.30 -9.02
CA LEU A 115 5.76 0.44 -9.48
C LEU A 115 5.19 1.84 -9.19
N ALA A 116 5.48 2.42 -8.03
CA ALA A 116 5.15 3.80 -7.70
C ALA A 116 5.91 4.80 -8.60
N PHE A 117 7.14 4.47 -9.00
CA PHE A 117 7.84 5.25 -10.01
C PHE A 117 7.12 5.20 -11.37
N ILE A 118 6.53 4.07 -11.77
CA ILE A 118 5.77 3.97 -13.02
C ILE A 118 4.47 4.76 -12.93
N ASN A 119 3.73 4.59 -11.83
CA ASN A 119 2.48 5.28 -11.56
C ASN A 119 2.47 5.86 -10.14
N PRO A 120 2.73 7.18 -9.99
CA PRO A 120 2.71 7.86 -8.69
C PRO A 120 1.34 7.86 -8.01
N ASP A 121 0.24 7.70 -8.76
CA ASP A 121 -1.12 7.68 -8.20
C ASP A 121 -1.38 6.40 -7.38
N LEU A 122 -0.49 5.39 -7.47
CA LEU A 122 -0.53 4.19 -6.62
C LEU A 122 -0.06 4.47 -5.19
N THR A 123 0.52 5.65 -4.92
CA THR A 123 0.93 6.08 -3.58
C THR A 123 0.06 7.26 -3.12
N PRO A 124 -0.43 7.27 -1.86
CA PRO A 124 -1.27 8.36 -1.34
C PRO A 124 -0.55 9.71 -1.22
N SER A 125 0.78 9.67 -1.14
CA SER A 125 1.68 10.82 -0.98
C SER A 125 2.70 10.85 -2.12
N ASP A 126 3.42 11.97 -2.23
CA ASP A 126 4.58 12.05 -3.10
C ASP A 126 5.54 10.91 -2.79
N LEU A 127 6.02 10.24 -3.84
CA LEU A 127 6.96 9.13 -3.71
C LEU A 127 8.27 9.66 -3.10
N GLU A 128 8.63 9.12 -1.94
CA GLU A 128 9.87 9.49 -1.27
C GLU A 128 11.10 9.08 -2.13
N PRO A 129 12.21 9.85 -2.05
CA PRO A 129 13.46 9.44 -2.65
C PRO A 129 13.88 8.05 -2.18
N PHE A 130 14.37 7.22 -3.11
CA PHE A 130 14.81 5.87 -2.78
C PHE A 130 16.06 5.46 -3.55
N THR A 131 16.77 4.49 -3.00
CA THR A 131 17.96 3.89 -3.60
C THR A 131 17.82 2.37 -3.66
N ILE A 132 18.22 1.77 -4.77
CA ILE A 132 18.27 0.32 -4.97
C ILE A 132 19.65 -0.04 -5.50
N GLY A 133 20.36 -0.92 -4.80
CA GLY A 133 21.58 -1.54 -5.31
C GLY A 133 21.22 -2.65 -6.30
N VAL A 134 21.87 -2.70 -7.45
CA VAL A 134 21.66 -3.78 -8.44
C VAL A 134 22.99 -4.43 -8.79
N GLU A 135 23.03 -5.75 -8.71
CA GLU A 135 24.16 -6.58 -9.13
C GLU A 135 23.68 -7.71 -10.03
N VAL A 136 24.30 -7.87 -11.21
CA VAL A 136 23.96 -8.90 -12.19
C VAL A 136 25.03 -9.98 -12.23
N ILE A 137 24.62 -11.22 -11.96
CA ILE A 137 25.47 -12.42 -11.90
C ILE A 137 24.97 -13.40 -12.95
N GLY A 138 25.69 -13.51 -14.06
CA GLY A 138 25.23 -14.28 -15.22
C GLY A 138 23.89 -13.73 -15.75
N THR A 139 22.83 -14.53 -15.67
CA THR A 139 21.46 -14.14 -16.07
C THR A 139 20.66 -13.51 -14.93
N THR A 140 20.98 -13.81 -13.67
CA THR A 140 20.24 -13.37 -12.48
C THR A 140 20.64 -11.96 -12.05
N ALA A 141 19.68 -11.14 -11.67
CA ALA A 141 19.90 -9.82 -11.08
C ALA A 141 19.43 -9.78 -9.62
N LEU A 142 20.29 -9.30 -8.73
CA LEU A 142 20.02 -9.06 -7.32
C LEU A 142 19.67 -7.59 -7.10
N PHE A 143 18.53 -7.32 -6.50
CA PHE A 143 18.04 -5.98 -6.17
C PHE A 143 18.03 -5.83 -4.65
N ARG A 144 19.02 -5.11 -4.11
CA ARG A 144 19.15 -4.81 -2.68
C ARG A 144 18.41 -3.51 -2.34
N ARG A 145 17.55 -3.56 -1.32
CA ARG A 145 16.98 -2.37 -0.67
C ARG A 145 18.08 -1.59 0.06
N ASP A 146 18.31 -0.34 -0.32
CA ASP A 146 19.24 0.58 0.35
C ASP A 146 18.44 1.75 0.96
N GLU A 147 18.23 1.72 2.28
CA GLU A 147 17.50 2.78 2.98
C GLU A 147 18.42 3.91 3.46
N THR A 148 17.85 5.10 3.64
CA THR A 148 18.61 6.23 4.21
C THR A 148 18.95 6.02 5.69
N ALA A 149 18.11 5.25 6.40
CA ALA A 149 18.33 4.81 7.76
C ALA A 149 17.77 3.39 7.93
N ALA A 150 18.51 2.50 8.57
CA ALA A 150 18.06 1.13 8.81
C ALA A 150 17.14 1.00 10.05
N THR A 151 17.13 2.01 10.92
CA THR A 151 16.33 2.07 12.15
C THR A 151 15.76 3.46 12.39
N ARG A 152 14.66 3.54 13.14
CA ARG A 152 14.06 4.78 13.62
C ARG A 152 13.80 4.70 15.12
N PHE A 153 14.05 5.79 15.83
CA PHE A 153 13.66 5.93 17.23
C PHE A 153 12.48 6.89 17.33
N ILE A 154 11.41 6.47 18.00
CA ILE A 154 10.21 7.27 18.24
C ILE A 154 10.26 7.74 19.69
N ALA A 155 10.43 9.05 19.88
CA ALA A 155 10.54 9.61 21.22
C ALA A 155 9.22 9.49 22.00
N PRO A 156 9.24 9.41 23.34
CA PRO A 156 8.02 9.29 24.15
C PRO A 156 7.00 10.43 23.98
N ASN A 157 7.43 11.58 23.45
CA ASN A 157 6.59 12.75 23.17
C ASN A 157 6.29 12.93 21.66
N GLU A 158 6.84 12.07 20.80
CA GLU A 158 6.52 11.97 19.38
C GLU A 158 5.28 11.08 19.22
N PHE A 159 4.50 11.31 18.17
CA PHE A 159 3.39 10.45 17.78
C PHE A 159 3.61 10.04 16.32
N ARG A 160 3.53 8.74 16.07
CA ARG A 160 3.69 8.14 14.73
C ARG A 160 2.58 7.17 14.39
N GLY A 161 2.06 6.47 15.39
CA GLY A 161 1.01 5.49 15.21
C GLY A 161 0.88 4.58 16.43
N PHE A 162 0.17 3.49 16.20
CA PHE A 162 -0.10 2.43 17.17
C PHE A 162 0.21 1.05 16.60
N GLY A 163 0.76 0.96 15.39
CA GLY A 163 0.88 -0.26 14.60
C GLY A 163 1.71 -1.34 15.28
N HIS A 164 2.89 -0.97 15.77
CA HIS A 164 3.79 -1.93 16.39
C HIS A 164 3.27 -2.43 17.74
N GLU A 165 2.75 -1.54 18.58
CA GLU A 165 2.14 -1.94 19.85
C GLU A 165 0.84 -2.74 19.62
N PHE A 166 0.12 -2.47 18.54
CA PHE A 166 -1.05 -3.26 18.14
C PHE A 166 -0.67 -4.68 17.72
N GLU A 167 0.37 -4.85 16.89
CA GLU A 167 0.89 -6.17 16.53
C GLU A 167 1.35 -6.96 17.74
N LYS A 168 2.11 -6.35 18.65
CA LYS A 168 2.55 -6.98 19.90
C LYS A 168 1.39 -7.45 20.76
N GLU A 169 0.28 -6.72 20.76
CA GLU A 169 -0.90 -7.05 21.55
C GLU A 169 -1.70 -8.21 20.92
N TYR A 170 -1.85 -8.21 19.60
CA TYR A 170 -2.77 -9.12 18.90
C TYR A 170 -2.09 -10.26 18.15
N THR A 171 -0.78 -10.43 18.34
CA THR A 171 -0.04 -11.57 17.81
C THR A 171 0.82 -12.23 18.88
N ILE A 172 1.08 -13.53 18.73
CA ILE A 172 1.94 -14.31 19.63
C ILE A 172 3.15 -14.80 18.84
N ASN A 173 4.33 -14.32 19.23
CA ASN A 173 5.60 -14.81 18.68
C ASN A 173 5.71 -16.32 18.86
N GLN A 174 6.02 -17.02 17.77
CA GLN A 174 6.15 -18.48 17.75
C GLN A 174 7.59 -18.95 17.93
N ILE A 175 8.56 -18.03 17.87
CA ILE A 175 10.00 -18.28 17.99
C ILE A 175 10.52 -17.52 19.19
N ASN A 176 11.27 -18.19 20.06
CA ASN A 176 11.79 -17.55 21.27
C ASN A 176 12.90 -16.53 20.92
N GLY A 177 12.75 -15.29 21.39
CA GLY A 177 13.60 -14.18 20.98
C GLY A 177 13.47 -13.80 19.50
N GLY A 178 12.49 -14.37 18.79
CA GLY A 178 12.17 -14.00 17.42
C GLY A 178 11.60 -12.59 17.34
N THR A 179 11.97 -11.89 16.28
CA THR A 179 11.47 -10.54 15.95
C THR A 179 10.67 -10.61 14.65
N CYS A 180 11.03 -9.88 13.59
CA CYS A 180 10.31 -9.96 12.31
C CYS A 180 10.43 -11.36 11.66
N HIS A 181 9.43 -11.71 10.85
CA HIS A 181 9.43 -12.91 10.00
C HIS A 181 9.54 -12.52 8.54
N HIS A 182 10.54 -13.06 7.85
CA HIS A 182 10.73 -12.85 6.42
C HIS A 182 10.39 -14.12 5.64
N ARG A 183 9.49 -13.99 4.67
CA ARG A 183 9.12 -15.06 3.74
C ARG A 183 9.84 -14.88 2.42
N ILE A 184 10.17 -15.99 1.79
CA ILE A 184 10.81 -16.08 0.47
C ILE A 184 9.89 -16.90 -0.42
N ILE A 185 9.37 -16.26 -1.47
CA ILE A 185 8.49 -16.88 -2.46
C ILE A 185 9.11 -16.76 -3.84
N SER A 186 8.76 -17.68 -4.72
CA SER A 186 9.02 -17.55 -6.16
C SER A 186 7.72 -17.44 -6.92
N TYR A 187 7.74 -16.69 -8.01
CA TYR A 187 6.65 -16.68 -8.97
C TYR A 187 7.15 -16.22 -10.33
N ARG A 188 6.37 -16.53 -11.36
CA ARG A 188 6.57 -15.99 -12.70
C ARG A 188 5.71 -14.75 -12.89
N PHE A 189 6.32 -13.65 -13.31
CA PHE A 189 5.62 -12.43 -13.67
C PHE A 189 6.03 -12.01 -15.08
N CYS A 190 5.06 -12.02 -15.99
CA CYS A 190 5.33 -11.94 -17.44
C CYS A 190 6.31 -13.05 -17.86
N ASP A 191 7.44 -12.69 -18.43
CA ASP A 191 8.49 -13.58 -18.91
C ASP A 191 9.73 -13.60 -17.99
N LEU A 192 9.57 -13.18 -16.72
CA LEU A 192 10.62 -13.19 -15.72
C LEU A 192 10.27 -14.10 -14.54
N GLU A 193 11.25 -14.88 -14.09
CA GLU A 193 11.19 -15.68 -12.87
C GLU A 193 11.72 -14.87 -11.68
N PHE A 194 10.85 -14.61 -10.70
CA PHE A 194 11.17 -13.83 -9.51
C PHE A 194 11.39 -14.72 -8.28
N ILE A 195 12.34 -14.31 -7.44
CA ILE A 195 12.40 -14.65 -6.02
C ILE A 195 12.19 -13.36 -5.23
N VAL A 196 11.16 -13.34 -4.40
CA VAL A 196 10.77 -12.16 -3.62
C VAL A 196 10.82 -12.47 -2.13
N ARG A 197 11.54 -11.62 -1.40
CA ARG A 197 11.51 -11.59 0.06
C ARG A 197 10.58 -10.49 0.57
N TYR A 198 9.80 -10.80 1.60
CA TYR A 198 8.94 -9.83 2.27
C TYR A 198 8.78 -10.16 3.75
N GLU A 199 8.50 -9.15 4.56
CA GLU A 199 8.08 -9.32 5.95
C GLU A 199 6.61 -9.71 6.03
N ALA A 200 6.28 -10.65 6.90
CA ALA A 200 4.92 -11.07 7.21
C ALA A 200 4.60 -10.75 8.68
N ASP A 201 3.53 -9.98 8.91
CA ASP A 201 3.14 -9.51 10.24
C ASP A 201 2.60 -10.65 11.11
N GLY A 202 1.98 -11.66 10.48
CA GLY A 202 1.51 -12.83 11.18
C GLY A 202 0.85 -13.87 10.29
N TYR A 203 0.11 -14.78 10.91
CA TYR A 203 -0.74 -15.73 10.23
C TYR A 203 -1.97 -16.09 11.05
N VAL A 204 -3.01 -16.55 10.37
CA VAL A 204 -4.24 -17.06 10.98
C VAL A 204 -4.16 -18.58 11.04
N ALA A 205 -4.38 -19.16 12.22
CA ALA A 205 -4.49 -20.62 12.34
C ALA A 205 -5.72 -21.11 11.58
N THR A 206 -5.54 -22.07 10.68
CA THR A 206 -6.65 -22.79 10.05
C THR A 206 -7.08 -23.94 10.96
N ASP A 207 -8.39 -24.20 11.04
CA ASP A 207 -8.97 -25.27 11.88
C ASP A 207 -8.45 -26.68 11.53
N MET A 208 -7.70 -26.83 10.44
CA MET A 208 -6.97 -28.05 10.08
C MET A 208 -5.72 -28.30 10.95
N ALA A 209 -5.34 -27.37 11.83
CA ALA A 209 -4.35 -27.60 12.89
C ALA A 209 -4.98 -28.11 14.20
N GLY A 210 -6.27 -28.47 14.19
CA GLY A 210 -6.99 -29.07 15.31
C GLY A 210 -6.85 -30.59 15.39
N SER A 211 -5.62 -31.13 15.44
CA SER A 211 -5.35 -32.47 15.97
C SER A 211 -3.84 -32.73 16.14
N PHE A 212 -3.13 -31.87 16.84
CA PHE A 212 -2.02 -32.35 17.66
C PHE A 212 -2.39 -32.00 19.09
N GLU A 213 -3.13 -32.93 19.69
CA GLU A 213 -3.30 -32.95 21.13
C GLU A 213 -1.93 -32.75 21.78
N SER A 214 -1.91 -31.85 22.75
CA SER A 214 -0.94 -31.84 23.84
C SER A 214 -0.78 -33.27 24.35
N GLN A 215 0.22 -34.01 23.85
CA GLN A 215 0.77 -35.11 24.62
C GLN A 215 1.37 -34.46 25.86
N GLY A 216 0.70 -34.65 27.00
CA GLY A 216 1.29 -34.41 28.30
C GLY A 216 2.64 -35.11 28.42
N PRO A 217 3.47 -34.72 29.40
CA PRO A 217 4.86 -35.14 29.48
C PRO A 217 4.93 -36.67 29.52
N ARG A 218 5.39 -37.28 28.43
CA ARG A 218 5.90 -38.65 28.46
C ARG A 218 7.28 -38.58 29.09
N ASP A 219 7.30 -39.05 30.32
CA ASP A 219 8.47 -39.28 31.16
C ASP A 219 9.34 -40.36 30.51
N ASP A 220 10.10 -40.00 29.47
CA ASP A 220 11.13 -40.87 28.85
C ASP A 220 12.36 -40.06 28.36
N SER A 221 12.52 -38.79 28.78
CA SER A 221 13.59 -37.87 28.31
C SER A 221 14.76 -37.74 29.29
N LEU A 222 15.21 -38.86 29.86
CA LEU A 222 16.47 -38.89 30.64
C LEU A 222 17.45 -39.96 30.14
N VAL A 223 17.03 -40.84 29.23
CA VAL A 223 17.90 -41.90 28.70
C VAL A 223 18.65 -41.44 27.44
N ASP A 224 18.09 -40.52 26.65
CA ASP A 224 18.73 -39.99 25.45
C ASP A 224 19.80 -38.93 25.74
N ILE A 225 19.75 -38.26 26.89
CA ILE A 225 20.74 -37.22 27.27
C ILE A 225 22.04 -37.85 27.80
N MET A 226 22.03 -39.15 28.19
CA MET A 226 23.25 -39.87 28.58
C MET A 226 23.97 -40.54 27.41
N GLY A 227 23.36 -40.61 26.22
CA GLY A 227 23.99 -41.19 25.02
C GLY A 227 25.03 -40.28 24.36
N ASP A 228 24.95 -38.96 24.59
CA ASP A 228 25.77 -37.95 23.91
C ASP A 228 27.06 -37.57 24.66
N LEU A 229 27.35 -38.25 25.78
CA LEU A 229 28.62 -38.14 26.50
C LEU A 229 29.54 -39.33 26.17
N SER A 230 29.79 -39.57 24.88
CA SER A 230 30.88 -40.44 24.44
C SER A 230 32.05 -39.60 23.91
N LEU A 231 33.04 -39.38 24.78
CA LEU A 231 34.35 -38.83 24.43
C LEU A 231 35.12 -39.84 23.57
N SER A 232 35.15 -39.65 22.25
CA SER A 232 36.09 -40.34 21.36
C SER A 232 37.31 -39.47 21.07
N SER A 233 38.46 -40.11 21.15
CA SER A 233 39.84 -39.61 21.19
C SER A 233 40.26 -38.68 20.04
N ALA A 234 41.19 -37.78 20.38
CA ALA A 234 41.95 -36.93 19.47
C ALA A 234 42.54 -37.71 18.28
N GLY A 235 42.08 -37.37 17.08
CA GLY A 235 42.75 -37.62 15.82
C GLY A 235 43.05 -36.27 15.18
N ASP A 236 44.33 -35.99 14.98
CA ASP A 236 44.82 -34.86 14.18
C ASP A 236 44.35 -35.02 12.73
N ASP A 237 43.47 -34.12 12.29
CA ASP A 237 43.22 -33.84 10.88
C ASP A 237 43.36 -32.32 10.65
N PRO A 238 43.88 -31.90 9.49
CA PRO A 238 44.44 -30.57 9.32
C PRO A 238 43.34 -29.52 9.39
N LYS A 239 43.52 -28.56 10.31
CA LYS A 239 42.71 -27.35 10.42
C LYS A 239 42.74 -26.58 9.10
N THR A 240 41.73 -26.79 8.26
CA THR A 240 41.23 -25.71 7.41
C THR A 240 40.65 -24.67 8.36
N ASP A 241 41.33 -23.52 8.48
CA ASP A 241 40.82 -22.33 9.16
C ASP A 241 39.48 -21.94 8.53
N SER A 242 38.38 -22.48 9.07
CA SER A 242 37.04 -22.04 8.73
C SER A 242 36.88 -20.65 9.31
N VAL A 243 36.91 -19.64 8.44
CA VAL A 243 36.52 -18.28 8.80
C VAL A 243 35.20 -18.38 9.58
N PRO A 244 35.11 -17.86 10.82
CA PRO A 244 33.87 -17.93 11.59
C PRO A 244 32.74 -17.29 10.79
N GLN A 245 31.67 -18.05 10.51
CA GLN A 245 30.50 -17.51 9.84
C GLN A 245 29.91 -16.40 10.72
N LYS A 246 29.90 -15.17 10.20
CA LYS A 246 29.38 -13.99 10.92
C LYS A 246 27.86 -14.05 11.14
N LEU A 247 27.15 -14.81 10.31
CA LEU A 247 25.72 -15.10 10.42
C LEU A 247 25.51 -16.53 10.90
N VAL A 248 24.82 -16.69 12.04
CA VAL A 248 24.44 -17.97 12.62
C VAL A 248 23.05 -18.37 12.12
N VAL A 249 22.90 -19.63 11.70
CA VAL A 249 21.63 -20.20 11.24
C VAL A 249 21.20 -21.28 12.23
N MET A 250 19.97 -21.17 12.73
CA MET A 250 19.34 -22.15 13.61
C MET A 250 18.16 -22.81 12.90
N GLU A 251 18.01 -24.13 13.03
CA GLU A 251 16.84 -24.86 12.55
C GLU A 251 15.75 -24.84 13.61
N GLU A 252 14.85 -23.85 13.53
CA GLU A 252 13.76 -23.64 14.50
C GLU A 252 12.53 -23.06 13.78
N GLY A 253 11.33 -23.45 14.25
CA GLY A 253 10.06 -22.95 13.75
C GLY A 253 9.30 -23.93 12.87
N ARG A 254 8.36 -23.40 12.07
CA ARG A 254 7.51 -24.19 11.18
C ARG A 254 7.16 -23.43 9.91
N VAL A 255 6.98 -24.19 8.83
CA VAL A 255 6.44 -23.66 7.59
C VAL A 255 4.95 -23.35 7.79
N VAL A 256 4.56 -22.11 7.50
CA VAL A 256 3.16 -21.67 7.49
C VAL A 256 2.68 -21.54 6.03
N PRO A 257 1.49 -22.08 5.68
CA PRO A 257 0.93 -22.00 4.33
C PRO A 257 0.72 -20.56 3.85
N LEU A 258 0.80 -20.33 2.53
CA LEU A 258 0.70 -19.00 1.93
C LEU A 258 -0.67 -18.34 2.19
N GLU A 259 -1.74 -19.13 2.11
CA GLU A 259 -3.12 -18.71 2.29
C GLU A 259 -3.47 -18.29 3.73
N SER A 260 -2.60 -18.62 4.69
CA SER A 260 -2.76 -18.27 6.10
C SER A 260 -2.04 -16.98 6.48
N ILE A 261 -1.17 -16.46 5.62
CA ILE A 261 -0.33 -15.29 5.91
C ILE A 261 -1.19 -14.03 5.99
N LEU A 262 -0.89 -13.23 7.00
CA LEU A 262 -1.64 -12.05 7.39
C LEU A 262 -0.77 -10.80 7.28
N GLU A 263 -1.33 -9.78 6.67
CA GLU A 263 -0.86 -8.40 6.78
C GLU A 263 -1.79 -7.62 7.73
N ILE A 264 -1.23 -6.75 8.56
CA ILE A 264 -1.93 -5.95 9.57
C ILE A 264 -1.65 -4.47 9.29
N LYS A 265 -2.71 -3.65 9.25
CA LYS A 265 -2.60 -2.19 9.20
C LYS A 265 -3.50 -1.53 10.23
N THR A 266 -2.95 -0.53 10.92
CA THR A 266 -3.72 0.33 11.83
C THR A 266 -4.06 1.66 11.18
N ARG A 267 -5.27 2.18 11.41
CA ARG A 267 -5.64 3.54 10.96
C ARG A 267 -6.56 4.22 11.95
N ALA A 268 -6.49 5.55 12.00
CA ALA A 268 -7.55 6.33 12.63
C ALA A 268 -8.88 6.09 11.90
N THR A 269 -9.98 5.95 12.63
CA THR A 269 -11.34 5.75 12.07
C THR A 269 -11.74 6.90 11.13
N THR A 270 -11.15 8.07 11.30
CA THR A 270 -11.37 9.27 10.47
C THR A 270 -10.68 9.19 9.10
N ARG A 271 -9.75 8.25 8.92
CA ARG A 271 -8.97 8.02 7.69
C ARG A 271 -8.97 6.53 7.34
N PRO A 272 -10.11 5.99 6.87
CA PRO A 272 -10.20 4.58 6.49
C PRO A 272 -9.21 4.26 5.36
N LEU A 273 -8.57 3.09 5.39
CA LEU A 273 -7.61 2.65 4.38
C LEU A 273 -8.33 1.99 3.19
N PRO A 274 -8.41 2.65 2.03
CA PRO A 274 -8.91 2.03 0.81
C PRO A 274 -7.98 0.89 0.40
N ILE A 275 -8.55 -0.19 -0.17
CA ILE A 275 -7.75 -1.34 -0.57
C ILE A 275 -6.70 -0.96 -1.64
N GLN A 276 -6.99 0.04 -2.46
CA GLN A 276 -6.11 0.53 -3.52
C GLN A 276 -4.75 1.02 -3.01
N GLU A 277 -4.70 1.57 -1.79
CA GLU A 277 -3.46 2.10 -1.20
C GLU A 277 -2.51 0.99 -0.72
N ILE A 278 -3.02 -0.23 -0.51
CA ILE A 278 -2.24 -1.39 -0.04
C ILE A 278 -2.20 -2.54 -1.06
N ALA A 279 -3.03 -2.49 -2.10
CA ALA A 279 -3.18 -3.58 -3.06
C ALA A 279 -1.86 -3.96 -3.74
N ALA A 280 -1.00 -2.98 -4.10
CA ALA A 280 0.31 -3.26 -4.68
C ALA A 280 1.19 -4.09 -3.72
N GLN A 281 1.15 -3.81 -2.42
CA GLN A 281 1.93 -4.54 -1.42
C GLN A 281 1.45 -5.98 -1.27
N LEU A 282 0.13 -6.18 -1.22
CA LEU A 282 -0.50 -7.48 -1.12
C LEU A 282 -0.31 -8.29 -2.40
N TRP A 283 -0.38 -7.63 -3.56
CA TRP A 283 -0.13 -8.23 -4.86
C TRP A 283 1.31 -8.74 -4.98
N VAL A 284 2.32 -7.94 -4.64
CA VAL A 284 3.72 -8.40 -4.72
C VAL A 284 3.99 -9.59 -3.77
N SER A 285 3.42 -9.56 -2.56
CA SER A 285 3.61 -10.62 -1.57
C SER A 285 2.68 -11.82 -1.74
N GLN A 286 1.68 -11.72 -2.63
CA GLN A 286 0.60 -12.69 -2.81
C GLN A 286 -0.13 -13.00 -1.49
N THR A 287 -0.28 -11.98 -0.64
CA THR A 287 -0.94 -12.08 0.67
C THR A 287 -2.44 -11.80 0.54
N SER A 288 -3.28 -12.77 0.89
CA SER A 288 -4.74 -12.68 0.75
C SER A 288 -5.48 -12.31 2.03
N LYS A 289 -4.87 -12.45 3.21
CA LYS A 289 -5.48 -12.06 4.48
C LYS A 289 -4.98 -10.69 4.91
N LEU A 290 -5.91 -9.80 5.20
CA LEU A 290 -5.63 -8.44 5.67
C LEU A 290 -6.46 -8.14 6.92
N VAL A 291 -5.82 -7.60 7.95
CA VAL A 291 -6.51 -6.95 9.07
C VAL A 291 -6.35 -5.44 8.91
N ARG A 292 -7.48 -4.73 8.81
CA ARG A 292 -7.54 -3.27 8.94
C ARG A 292 -8.13 -2.90 10.29
N ALA A 293 -7.26 -2.54 11.21
CA ALA A 293 -7.64 -2.18 12.57
C ALA A 293 -7.86 -0.68 12.70
N TYR A 294 -9.08 -0.27 13.02
CA TYR A 294 -9.43 1.14 13.15
C TYR A 294 -9.47 1.58 14.62
N HIS A 295 -8.96 2.78 14.90
CA HIS A 295 -8.97 3.36 16.24
C HIS A 295 -9.46 4.80 16.28
N TYR A 296 -9.96 5.18 17.46
CA TYR A 296 -10.13 6.57 17.86
C TYR A 296 -9.31 6.80 19.14
N ARG A 297 -8.27 7.65 19.08
CA ARG A 297 -7.38 7.94 20.23
C ARG A 297 -6.77 6.69 20.86
N GLY A 298 -6.20 5.83 20.02
CA GLY A 298 -5.62 4.54 20.41
C GLY A 298 -6.62 3.50 20.93
N LYS A 299 -7.92 3.80 21.02
CA LYS A 299 -8.95 2.81 21.31
C LYS A 299 -9.40 2.15 20.02
N PHE A 300 -9.02 0.89 19.84
CA PHE A 300 -9.32 0.10 18.66
C PHE A 300 -10.70 -0.56 18.75
N ASP A 301 -11.43 -0.53 17.65
CA ASP A 301 -12.58 -1.40 17.45
C ASP A 301 -12.11 -2.85 17.32
N VAL A 302 -13.03 -3.82 17.35
CA VAL A 302 -12.67 -5.24 17.16
C VAL A 302 -12.34 -5.46 15.67
N PRO A 303 -11.05 -5.60 15.29
CA PRO A 303 -10.67 -5.84 13.90
C PRO A 303 -11.21 -7.17 13.40
N GLN A 304 -11.36 -7.27 12.08
CA GLN A 304 -11.72 -8.51 11.41
C GLN A 304 -10.61 -8.91 10.45
N VAL A 305 -10.42 -10.22 10.28
CA VAL A 305 -9.59 -10.76 9.21
C VAL A 305 -10.41 -10.74 7.93
N GLU A 306 -9.94 -9.99 6.94
CA GLU A 306 -10.56 -9.88 5.63
C GLU A 306 -9.84 -10.78 4.63
N ASP A 307 -10.60 -11.50 3.80
CA ASP A 307 -10.06 -12.12 2.59
C ASP A 307 -10.17 -11.13 1.43
N VAL A 308 -9.03 -10.61 0.99
CA VAL A 308 -8.94 -9.55 0.01
C VAL A 308 -8.46 -10.03 -1.37
N ALA A 309 -8.34 -11.35 -1.57
CA ALA A 309 -7.85 -11.92 -2.83
C ALA A 309 -8.61 -11.40 -4.06
N ALA A 310 -9.95 -11.35 -4.00
CA ALA A 310 -10.78 -10.85 -5.09
C ALA A 310 -10.65 -9.32 -5.30
N GLN A 311 -10.28 -8.56 -4.28
CA GLN A 311 -10.03 -7.11 -4.41
C GLN A 311 -8.66 -6.84 -5.02
N VAL A 312 -7.63 -7.59 -4.60
CA VAL A 312 -6.28 -7.52 -5.17
C VAL A 312 -6.28 -7.94 -6.63
N LYS A 313 -7.03 -9.00 -6.99
CA LYS A 313 -7.18 -9.41 -8.39
C LYS A 313 -7.85 -8.33 -9.25
N ARG A 314 -8.92 -7.69 -8.75
CA ARG A 314 -9.54 -6.56 -9.45
C ARG A 314 -8.59 -5.37 -9.61
N TRP A 315 -7.75 -5.12 -8.61
CA TRP A 315 -6.71 -4.10 -8.71
C TRP A 315 -5.68 -4.47 -9.79
N GLU A 316 -5.25 -5.74 -9.89
CA GLU A 316 -4.37 -6.21 -10.97
C GLU A 316 -4.99 -5.97 -12.36
N GLU A 317 -6.29 -6.28 -12.52
CA GLU A 317 -7.03 -6.09 -13.77
C GLU A 317 -7.12 -4.61 -14.19
N VAL A 318 -7.36 -3.70 -13.23
CA VAL A 318 -7.44 -2.26 -13.49
C VAL A 318 -6.07 -1.64 -13.81
N ASN A 319 -4.98 -2.16 -13.23
CA ASN A 319 -3.64 -1.59 -13.36
C ASN A 319 -2.77 -2.31 -14.40
N GLN A 320 -3.37 -3.07 -15.33
CA GLN A 320 -2.64 -3.86 -16.33
C GLN A 320 -1.63 -3.04 -17.13
N ASN A 321 -1.95 -1.80 -17.50
CA ASN A 321 -1.04 -0.96 -18.29
C ASN A 321 0.25 -0.65 -17.53
N ASP A 322 0.15 -0.34 -16.24
CA ASP A 322 1.31 -0.04 -15.40
C ASP A 322 2.10 -1.31 -15.09
N LEU A 323 1.40 -2.43 -14.82
CA LEU A 323 2.02 -3.72 -14.55
C LEU A 323 2.80 -4.24 -15.77
N LYS A 324 2.33 -4.01 -16.99
CA LYS A 324 3.07 -4.37 -18.22
C LYS A 324 4.37 -3.59 -18.41
N ARG A 325 4.49 -2.39 -17.82
CA ARG A 325 5.70 -1.55 -17.88
C ARG A 325 6.75 -1.95 -16.85
N LEU A 326 6.33 -2.56 -15.73
CA LEU A 326 7.24 -3.02 -14.68
C LEU A 326 8.35 -3.98 -15.17
N PRO A 327 8.07 -5.07 -15.92
CA PRO A 327 9.12 -5.96 -16.39
C PRO A 327 10.05 -5.26 -17.41
N LEU A 328 9.53 -4.32 -18.21
CA LEU A 328 10.34 -3.52 -19.15
C LEU A 328 11.33 -2.62 -18.41
N LEU A 329 10.86 -1.94 -17.35
CA LEU A 329 11.71 -1.12 -16.50
C LEU A 329 12.82 -1.96 -15.84
N ILE A 330 12.45 -3.11 -15.26
CA ILE A 330 13.41 -4.02 -14.62
C ILE A 330 14.45 -4.51 -15.62
N LYS A 331 14.04 -4.97 -16.81
CA LYS A 331 14.97 -5.40 -17.87
C LYS A 331 15.89 -4.27 -18.32
N THR A 332 15.38 -3.05 -18.43
CA THR A 332 16.17 -1.88 -18.80
C THR A 332 17.26 -1.61 -17.76
N ILE A 333 16.90 -1.65 -16.47
CA ILE A 333 17.85 -1.53 -15.35
C ILE A 333 18.91 -2.63 -15.43
N CYS A 334 18.51 -3.89 -15.60
CA CYS A 334 19.44 -5.03 -15.68
C CYS A 334 20.38 -4.92 -16.89
N ASN A 335 19.89 -4.49 -18.06
CA ASN A 335 20.70 -4.32 -19.26
C ASN A 335 21.75 -3.21 -19.08
N LEU A 336 21.34 -2.07 -18.50
CA LEU A 336 22.27 -0.98 -18.18
C LEU A 336 23.30 -1.41 -17.14
N ALA A 337 22.91 -2.22 -16.15
CA ALA A 337 23.84 -2.80 -15.18
C ALA A 337 24.89 -3.68 -15.87
N ARG A 338 24.48 -4.61 -16.75
CA ARG A 338 25.38 -5.48 -17.52
C ARG A 338 26.37 -4.68 -18.37
N GLN A 339 25.88 -3.67 -19.08
CA GLN A 339 26.71 -2.78 -19.92
C GLN A 339 27.74 -1.97 -19.10
N SER A 340 27.51 -1.83 -17.79
CA SER A 340 28.31 -0.99 -16.91
C SER A 340 29.27 -1.75 -16.00
N GLY A 341 29.46 -3.05 -16.22
CA GLY A 341 30.32 -3.92 -15.41
C GLY A 341 29.59 -4.76 -14.37
N GLY A 342 28.26 -4.87 -14.46
CA GLY A 342 27.43 -5.76 -13.64
C GLY A 342 26.87 -5.14 -12.35
N LYS A 343 27.44 -4.03 -11.86
CA LYS A 343 27.02 -3.38 -10.60
C LYS A 343 26.66 -1.92 -10.79
N ILE A 344 25.48 -1.53 -10.32
CA ILE A 344 24.99 -0.16 -10.36
C ILE A 344 24.16 0.18 -9.12
N THR A 345 23.91 1.47 -8.93
CA THR A 345 22.94 1.98 -7.96
C THR A 345 21.87 2.77 -8.70
N VAL A 346 20.61 2.42 -8.50
CA VAL A 346 19.44 3.12 -9.04
C VAL A 346 18.93 4.10 -7.98
N ARG A 347 18.77 5.36 -8.34
CA ARG A 347 18.30 6.42 -7.44
C ARG A 347 17.08 7.13 -8.01
N TYR A 348 16.11 7.38 -7.15
CA TYR A 348 15.01 8.30 -7.40
C TYR A 348 15.13 9.47 -6.44
N GLN A 349 15.08 10.71 -6.95
CA GLN A 349 15.19 11.94 -6.16
C GLN A 349 13.94 12.83 -6.29
N GLY A 350 12.85 12.29 -6.83
CA GLY A 350 11.64 13.04 -7.19
C GLY A 350 11.49 13.26 -8.70
N GLY A 351 10.26 13.61 -9.13
CA GLY A 351 9.95 13.91 -10.53
C GLY A 351 9.68 12.68 -11.39
N SER A 352 10.21 12.67 -12.63
CA SER A 352 9.93 11.66 -13.66
C SER A 352 11.09 10.72 -13.96
N LYS A 353 12.23 10.82 -13.26
CA LYS A 353 13.47 10.14 -13.68
C LYS A 353 14.06 9.23 -12.60
N LEU A 354 14.60 8.09 -13.05
CA LEU A 354 15.57 7.29 -12.29
C LEU A 354 16.97 7.59 -12.80
N VAL A 355 17.91 7.82 -11.88
CA VAL A 355 19.32 8.05 -12.17
C VAL A 355 20.10 6.78 -11.82
N LEU A 356 20.86 6.26 -12.77
CA LEU A 356 21.68 5.07 -12.59
C LEU A 356 23.14 5.50 -12.46
N CYS A 357 23.77 5.14 -11.35
CA CYS A 357 25.17 5.47 -11.07
C CYS A 357 26.03 4.20 -11.04
N ARG A 358 27.27 4.31 -11.50
CA ARG A 358 28.27 3.23 -11.26
C ARG A 358 28.53 3.15 -9.76
N THR A 359 28.69 1.94 -9.27
CA THR A 359 28.95 1.69 -7.85
C THR A 359 30.21 0.86 -7.69
N ASP A 360 31.11 1.33 -6.84
CA ASP A 360 32.31 0.60 -6.40
C ASP A 360 32.06 -0.14 -5.08
N ARG A 361 30.78 -0.37 -4.74
CA ARG A 361 30.40 -1.07 -3.51
C ARG A 361 30.94 -2.50 -3.52
N ALA A 362 31.22 -2.98 -2.31
CA ALA A 362 31.56 -4.38 -2.06
C ALA A 362 30.46 -5.32 -2.60
N ASP A 363 30.85 -6.56 -2.83
CA ASP A 363 29.96 -7.63 -3.28
C ASP A 363 28.70 -7.74 -2.41
N MET A 364 27.55 -8.01 -3.04
CA MET A 364 26.30 -8.10 -2.30
C MET A 364 26.23 -9.29 -1.35
N LEU A 365 26.98 -10.36 -1.64
CA LEU A 365 26.98 -11.64 -0.94
C LEU A 365 28.42 -12.03 -0.53
N PRO A 366 28.60 -12.97 0.41
CA PRO A 366 29.90 -13.62 0.60
C PRO A 366 30.27 -14.53 -0.58
N GLN A 367 31.57 -14.67 -0.85
CA GLN A 367 32.09 -15.48 -1.97
C GLN A 367 31.53 -16.90 -2.01
N SER A 368 31.31 -17.53 -0.85
CA SER A 368 30.75 -18.88 -0.73
C SER A 368 29.35 -19.04 -1.36
N LEU A 369 28.60 -17.95 -1.54
CA LEU A 369 27.28 -17.98 -2.19
C LEU A 369 27.36 -17.69 -3.69
N TYR A 370 28.37 -16.95 -4.16
CA TYR A 370 28.58 -16.73 -5.60
C TYR A 370 28.90 -18.03 -6.34
N SER A 371 29.59 -18.97 -5.71
CA SER A 371 29.88 -20.29 -6.30
C SER A 371 28.63 -21.09 -6.67
N LYS A 372 27.44 -20.69 -6.18
CA LYS A 372 26.16 -21.28 -6.59
C LYS A 372 25.76 -20.95 -8.04
N TRP A 373 26.36 -19.91 -8.63
CA TRP A 373 26.17 -19.57 -10.05
C TRP A 373 27.24 -20.22 -10.95
N GLU A 374 28.31 -20.77 -10.38
CA GLU A 374 29.35 -21.46 -11.14
C GLU A 374 28.82 -22.81 -11.65
N ARG A 375 29.09 -23.13 -12.92
CA ARG A 375 28.73 -24.44 -13.49
C ARG A 375 29.60 -25.52 -12.86
N LYS A 376 29.00 -26.66 -12.48
CA LYS A 376 29.77 -27.87 -12.17
C LYS A 376 30.44 -28.51 -13.40
N ASP A 377 30.09 -28.07 -14.62
CA ASP A 377 30.42 -28.76 -15.87
C ASP A 377 31.22 -27.92 -16.90
N ASP A 378 31.88 -26.82 -16.52
CA ASP A 378 32.77 -26.12 -17.47
C ASP A 378 34.15 -26.83 -17.58
N ALA A 379 34.13 -28.05 -18.13
CA ALA A 379 35.24 -28.53 -18.94
C ALA A 379 35.06 -27.96 -20.36
N PRO A 380 36.08 -27.30 -20.95
CA PRO A 380 35.89 -26.55 -22.18
C PRO A 380 35.77 -27.50 -23.37
N VAL A 381 34.58 -27.57 -23.97
CA VAL A 381 34.41 -28.09 -25.34
C VAL A 381 34.26 -26.91 -26.27
N MET A 382 35.37 -26.56 -26.93
CA MET A 382 35.38 -25.79 -28.16
C MET A 382 34.53 -26.53 -29.20
N THR A 383 33.48 -25.90 -29.73
CA THR A 383 33.18 -26.07 -31.15
C THR A 383 32.54 -24.83 -31.76
N THR A 384 32.95 -24.62 -33.00
CA THR A 384 32.88 -23.48 -33.91
C THR A 384 31.48 -23.04 -34.34
N VAL A 385 31.42 -21.74 -34.64
CA VAL A 385 30.37 -20.97 -35.30
C VAL A 385 30.14 -21.47 -36.73
N ASP A 386 28.87 -21.44 -37.20
CA ASP A 386 28.56 -21.20 -38.61
C ASP A 386 27.38 -20.22 -38.76
N ILE A 387 27.58 -19.28 -39.67
CA ILE A 387 26.74 -18.13 -40.00
C ILE A 387 25.95 -18.45 -41.27
N HIS A 388 24.65 -18.22 -41.28
CA HIS A 388 23.96 -17.85 -42.52
C HIS A 388 22.90 -16.77 -42.24
N ALA A 389 23.03 -15.67 -42.97
CA ALA A 389 22.14 -14.54 -43.02
C ALA A 389 21.23 -14.65 -44.26
N GLU A 390 19.96 -14.27 -44.12
CA GLU A 390 19.15 -13.82 -45.25
C GLU A 390 18.34 -12.59 -44.83
N ALA A 391 18.33 -11.61 -45.74
CA ALA A 391 17.65 -10.34 -45.64
C ALA A 391 16.68 -10.24 -46.83
N GLU A 392 15.45 -9.80 -46.60
CA GLU A 392 14.61 -9.18 -47.62
C GLU A 392 13.88 -7.97 -47.05
N ARG A 393 13.68 -6.98 -47.94
CA ARG A 393 13.28 -5.58 -47.67
C ARG A 393 12.25 -5.19 -48.74
N SER A 394 11.15 -4.56 -48.34
CA SER A 394 10.38 -3.49 -49.08
C SER A 394 9.16 -3.12 -48.21
N GLU A 395 8.98 -1.91 -47.65
CA GLU A 395 8.51 -0.63 -48.24
C GLU A 395 7.19 -0.75 -49.04
N THR A 396 6.11 0.05 -48.89
CA THR A 396 5.80 1.31 -48.17
C THR A 396 4.27 1.63 -48.19
N LEU A 397 3.83 2.56 -47.30
CA LEU A 397 2.70 3.54 -47.39
C LEU A 397 1.25 3.01 -47.48
N GLY A 398 0.22 3.54 -46.81
CA GLY A 398 0.02 4.69 -45.93
C GLY A 398 -1.48 4.83 -45.60
N GLY A 399 -1.85 5.52 -44.52
CA GLY A 399 -3.26 5.78 -44.19
C GLY A 399 -3.44 6.40 -42.80
N ARG A 400 -4.02 7.60 -42.76
CA ARG A 400 -4.18 8.51 -41.60
C ARG A 400 -5.63 8.47 -41.10
N GLN A 401 -5.82 8.90 -39.84
CA GLN A 401 -7.09 9.26 -39.15
C GLN A 401 -7.96 8.07 -38.67
N GLU A 402 -8.62 8.09 -37.51
CA GLU A 402 -8.99 9.18 -36.61
C GLU A 402 -9.35 8.65 -35.20
N LYS A 403 -9.25 9.54 -34.19
CA LYS A 403 -9.66 9.32 -32.81
C LYS A 403 -11.17 9.07 -32.70
N ALA A 404 -11.58 8.05 -31.94
CA ALA A 404 -12.87 8.04 -31.27
C ALA A 404 -12.65 7.80 -29.77
N LYS A 405 -12.97 8.83 -28.98
CA LYS A 405 -13.14 8.74 -27.52
C LYS A 405 -14.38 7.90 -27.27
N GLU A 406 -14.20 6.75 -26.63
CA GLU A 406 -15.31 5.91 -26.17
C GLU A 406 -15.87 6.52 -24.88
N THR A 407 -16.92 7.33 -25.00
CA THR A 407 -17.68 7.87 -23.87
C THR A 407 -18.57 6.76 -23.32
N THR A 408 -18.35 6.42 -22.04
CA THR A 408 -19.21 5.52 -21.25
C THR A 408 -20.68 5.94 -21.34
N ARG A 409 -21.56 5.01 -21.72
CA ARG A 409 -23.01 5.24 -21.73
C ARG A 409 -23.52 5.63 -20.33
N PRO A 410 -24.34 6.69 -20.18
CA PRO A 410 -24.84 7.12 -18.89
C PRO A 410 -25.81 6.09 -18.28
N LYS A 411 -25.61 5.79 -17.00
CA LYS A 411 -26.36 4.79 -16.21
C LYS A 411 -27.88 5.08 -16.13
N TYR A 412 -28.30 6.32 -16.36
CA TYR A 412 -29.70 6.77 -16.22
C TYR A 412 -30.34 7.24 -17.55
N GLY A 413 -29.75 6.89 -18.71
CA GLY A 413 -30.27 7.29 -20.02
C GLY A 413 -30.01 8.77 -20.37
N ASP A 414 -30.68 9.26 -21.42
CA ASP A 414 -30.56 10.65 -21.93
C ASP A 414 -31.52 11.60 -21.18
N VAL A 415 -31.36 11.67 -19.85
CA VAL A 415 -32.09 12.61 -18.99
C VAL A 415 -31.19 13.78 -18.59
N PRO A 416 -31.75 14.98 -18.34
CA PRO A 416 -30.96 16.12 -17.86
C PRO A 416 -30.12 15.75 -16.64
N TYR A 417 -28.85 16.17 -16.62
CA TYR A 417 -27.91 15.90 -15.52
C TYR A 417 -27.60 14.41 -15.25
N SER A 418 -27.87 13.47 -16.16
CA SER A 418 -27.65 12.03 -15.94
C SER A 418 -26.25 11.65 -15.44
N GLU A 419 -25.19 12.24 -16.00
CA GLU A 419 -23.80 12.05 -15.54
C GLU A 419 -23.58 12.63 -14.15
N LEU A 420 -24.13 13.82 -13.88
CA LEU A 420 -24.01 14.50 -12.60
C LEU A 420 -24.78 13.76 -11.50
N ILE A 421 -25.96 13.21 -11.79
CA ILE A 421 -26.77 12.38 -10.90
C ILE A 421 -26.00 11.10 -10.56
N SER A 422 -25.43 10.42 -11.56
CA SER A 422 -24.58 9.25 -11.35
C SER A 422 -23.41 9.57 -10.41
N TYR A 423 -22.76 10.70 -10.64
CA TYR A 423 -21.64 11.16 -9.83
C TYR A 423 -22.08 11.55 -8.40
N GLY A 424 -23.23 12.21 -8.25
CA GLY A 424 -23.81 12.58 -6.95
C GLY A 424 -24.25 11.37 -6.12
N MET A 425 -24.75 10.32 -6.76
CA MET A 425 -25.12 9.06 -6.12
C MET A 425 -23.88 8.30 -5.60
N ASP A 426 -22.77 8.31 -6.34
CA ASP A 426 -21.53 7.63 -5.95
C ASP A 426 -20.69 8.45 -4.95
N LYS A 427 -20.58 9.77 -5.17
CA LYS A 427 -19.68 10.66 -4.41
C LYS A 427 -20.39 11.53 -3.38
N GLY A 428 -21.72 11.49 -3.30
CA GLY A 428 -22.57 12.23 -2.37
C GLY A 428 -23.21 13.50 -2.95
N PHE A 429 -24.37 13.89 -2.42
CA PHE A 429 -25.21 14.95 -2.98
C PHE A 429 -24.62 16.36 -2.92
N ARG A 430 -23.64 16.61 -2.03
CA ARG A 430 -22.89 17.89 -2.02
C ARG A 430 -22.23 18.23 -3.36
N GLN A 431 -21.99 17.23 -4.22
CA GLN A 431 -21.38 17.43 -5.54
C GLN A 431 -22.29 18.22 -6.48
N PHE A 432 -23.61 18.22 -6.26
CA PHE A 432 -24.55 19.04 -7.02
C PHE A 432 -24.27 20.52 -6.81
N PHE A 433 -24.10 20.96 -5.56
CA PHE A 433 -23.62 22.32 -5.30
C PHE A 433 -22.30 22.59 -6.02
N ARG A 434 -21.33 21.68 -5.99
CA ARG A 434 -20.01 21.94 -6.61
C ARG A 434 -20.03 22.08 -8.13
N ARG A 435 -20.93 21.38 -8.81
CA ARG A 435 -20.91 21.26 -10.27
C ARG A 435 -22.03 22.02 -10.97
N MET A 436 -23.09 22.39 -10.25
CA MET A 436 -24.19 23.16 -10.82
C MET A 436 -23.95 24.66 -10.72
N PRO A 437 -24.46 25.46 -11.68
CA PRO A 437 -24.46 26.90 -11.58
C PRO A 437 -25.28 27.37 -10.37
N THR A 438 -25.04 28.60 -9.92
CA THR A 438 -25.74 29.21 -8.79
C THR A 438 -27.08 29.82 -9.23
N GLN A 439 -27.97 29.00 -9.81
CA GLN A 439 -29.29 29.40 -10.32
C GLN A 439 -30.36 28.44 -9.81
N LEU A 440 -31.33 28.94 -9.04
CA LEU A 440 -32.33 28.09 -8.37
C LEU A 440 -33.17 27.26 -9.36
N SER A 441 -33.51 27.82 -10.53
CA SER A 441 -34.25 27.11 -11.59
C SER A 441 -33.56 25.83 -12.08
N GLN A 442 -32.23 25.78 -12.05
CA GLN A 442 -31.46 24.58 -12.41
C GLN A 442 -31.60 23.49 -11.33
N TYR A 443 -31.71 23.88 -10.06
CA TYR A 443 -31.95 22.95 -8.96
C TYR A 443 -33.39 22.42 -8.97
N HIS A 444 -34.39 23.21 -9.38
CA HIS A 444 -35.74 22.67 -9.65
C HIS A 444 -35.69 21.55 -10.69
N LEU A 445 -35.08 21.81 -11.86
CA LEU A 445 -34.95 20.81 -12.91
C LEU A 445 -34.20 19.55 -12.44
N LEU A 446 -33.15 19.71 -11.61
CA LEU A 446 -32.46 18.56 -11.02
C LEU A 446 -33.39 17.77 -10.08
N CYS A 447 -34.14 18.45 -9.21
CA CYS A 447 -35.03 17.80 -8.25
C CYS A 447 -36.16 17.06 -8.97
N ASP A 448 -36.77 17.66 -10.01
CA ASP A 448 -37.77 17.01 -10.87
C ASP A 448 -37.19 15.77 -11.56
N THR A 449 -35.94 15.85 -12.02
CA THR A 449 -35.28 14.70 -12.66
C THR A 449 -35.01 13.59 -11.65
N LEU A 450 -34.56 13.91 -10.43
CA LEU A 450 -34.35 12.92 -9.36
C LEU A 450 -35.66 12.20 -9.00
N ASP A 451 -36.78 12.90 -9.00
CA ASP A 451 -38.11 12.31 -8.77
C ASP A 451 -38.55 11.42 -9.92
N SER A 452 -38.35 11.86 -11.17
CA SER A 452 -38.68 11.07 -12.36
C SER A 452 -37.91 9.74 -12.41
N LEU A 453 -36.71 9.71 -11.80
CA LEU A 453 -35.87 8.52 -11.65
C LEU A 453 -36.17 7.71 -10.37
N ALA A 454 -37.16 8.13 -9.57
CA ALA A 454 -37.53 7.53 -8.28
C ALA A 454 -36.36 7.40 -7.29
N ILE A 455 -35.45 8.38 -7.28
CA ILE A 455 -34.29 8.40 -6.37
C ILE A 455 -34.74 8.97 -5.02
N ASP A 456 -34.66 8.16 -3.95
CA ASP A 456 -34.91 8.66 -2.60
C ASP A 456 -33.71 9.47 -2.07
N VAL A 457 -33.74 10.78 -2.34
CA VAL A 457 -32.74 11.75 -1.88
C VAL A 457 -32.73 11.87 -0.36
N THR A 458 -33.87 11.67 0.31
CA THR A 458 -34.00 11.85 1.76
C THR A 458 -33.63 10.59 2.53
N ASN A 459 -33.74 9.42 1.91
CA ASN A 459 -33.60 8.10 2.52
C ASN A 459 -34.49 7.96 3.78
N GLY A 460 -35.74 8.45 3.70
CA GLY A 460 -36.70 8.49 4.80
C GLY A 460 -36.36 9.41 5.98
N ARG A 461 -35.34 10.27 5.87
CA ARG A 461 -34.88 11.15 6.95
C ARG A 461 -35.58 12.52 6.94
N THR A 462 -35.66 13.15 8.11
CA THR A 462 -36.33 14.44 8.32
C THR A 462 -35.35 15.62 8.40
N ILE A 463 -35.87 16.86 8.34
CA ILE A 463 -35.08 18.09 8.57
C ILE A 463 -34.37 18.06 9.93
N ARG A 464 -34.96 17.42 10.95
CA ARG A 464 -34.35 17.28 12.28
C ARG A 464 -33.07 16.44 12.24
N ASP A 465 -33.08 15.36 11.46
CA ASP A 465 -31.93 14.48 11.28
C ASP A 465 -30.81 15.21 10.53
N PHE A 466 -31.16 15.96 9.48
CA PHE A 466 -30.19 16.78 8.75
C PHE A 466 -29.56 17.86 9.62
N MET A 467 -30.35 18.49 10.51
CA MET A 467 -29.82 19.45 11.47
C MET A 467 -28.91 18.79 12.52
N HIS A 468 -29.19 17.57 12.92
CA HIS A 468 -28.32 16.80 13.82
C HIS A 468 -26.97 16.52 13.14
N ASP A 469 -26.97 16.05 11.90
CA ASP A 469 -25.75 15.83 11.10
C ASP A 469 -24.90 17.10 10.99
N MET A 470 -25.55 18.24 10.70
CA MET A 470 -24.87 19.53 10.57
C MET A 470 -24.24 20.02 11.89
N ARG A 471 -24.85 19.70 13.04
CA ARG A 471 -24.35 20.10 14.37
C ARG A 471 -23.20 19.23 14.90
N ASN A 472 -23.14 17.95 14.53
CA ASN A 472 -22.13 17.01 14.98
C ASN A 472 -20.77 17.13 14.26
N CYS A 473 -20.61 18.09 13.34
CA CYS A 473 -19.43 18.23 12.49
C CYS A 473 -18.37 19.24 13.01
N LYS A 474 -18.24 19.41 14.33
CA LYS A 474 -17.20 20.29 14.91
C LYS A 474 -15.82 19.68 14.77
N ASP A 475 -14.81 20.50 14.50
CA ASP A 475 -13.41 20.08 14.55
C ASP A 475 -13.02 19.91 16.01
N GLU A 476 -12.36 18.81 16.33
CA GLU A 476 -11.90 18.48 17.68
C GLU A 476 -10.37 18.47 17.71
N TRP A 477 -9.77 19.17 18.66
CA TRP A 477 -8.33 19.06 18.89
C TRP A 477 -8.06 17.73 19.59
N ASP A 478 -7.21 16.89 19.00
CA ASP A 478 -6.71 15.69 19.65
C ASP A 478 -5.41 16.00 20.42
N PRO A 479 -5.44 16.07 21.76
CA PRO A 479 -4.22 16.30 22.52
C PRO A 479 -3.26 15.09 22.50
N GLU A 480 -3.75 13.87 22.22
CA GLU A 480 -2.93 12.66 22.15
C GLU A 480 -2.22 12.55 20.78
N GLU A 481 -2.94 12.79 19.69
CA GLU A 481 -2.41 12.71 18.32
C GLU A 481 -1.80 14.04 17.82
N ARG A 482 -2.01 15.15 18.55
CA ARG A 482 -1.59 16.53 18.20
C ARG A 482 -2.07 16.99 16.82
N ILE A 483 -3.21 16.46 16.39
CA ILE A 483 -3.86 16.84 15.13
C ILE A 483 -5.25 17.39 15.39
N TRP A 484 -5.72 18.23 14.46
CA TRP A 484 -7.13 18.59 14.40
C TRP A 484 -7.91 17.46 13.73
N ILE A 485 -8.73 16.75 14.49
CA ILE A 485 -9.69 15.81 13.95
C ILE A 485 -10.78 16.62 13.25
N LYS A 486 -10.74 16.61 11.91
CA LYS A 486 -11.76 17.24 11.08
C LYS A 486 -13.08 16.50 11.32
N GLY A 487 -14.11 17.19 11.78
CA GLY A 487 -15.46 16.61 11.90
C GLY A 487 -15.95 16.11 10.53
N PRO A 488 -16.94 15.18 10.45
CA PRO A 488 -17.38 14.56 9.20
C PRO A 488 -18.16 15.53 8.28
N LYS A 489 -17.53 16.62 7.84
CA LYS A 489 -18.07 17.73 7.04
C LYS A 489 -18.73 17.29 5.73
N LYS A 490 -18.39 16.10 5.21
CA LYS A 490 -19.05 15.50 4.03
C LYS A 490 -20.53 15.23 4.30
N ILE A 491 -20.86 14.69 5.48
CA ILE A 491 -22.24 14.36 5.89
C ILE A 491 -23.04 15.66 6.03
N ALA A 492 -22.54 16.65 6.76
CA ALA A 492 -23.21 17.96 6.88
C ALA A 492 -23.50 18.62 5.52
N ARG A 493 -22.57 18.53 4.57
CA ARG A 493 -22.74 19.10 3.22
C ARG A 493 -23.74 18.33 2.37
N ASP A 494 -23.81 17.01 2.50
CA ASP A 494 -24.83 16.20 1.84
C ASP A 494 -26.22 16.48 2.47
N SER A 495 -26.30 16.61 3.80
CA SER A 495 -27.52 16.96 4.52
C SER A 495 -28.02 18.37 4.18
N ALA A 496 -27.14 19.30 3.84
CA ALA A 496 -27.53 20.60 3.29
C ALA A 496 -28.18 20.51 1.89
N PHE A 497 -27.78 19.53 1.05
CA PHE A 497 -28.48 19.30 -0.22
C PHE A 497 -29.84 18.63 0.01
N ARG A 498 -29.92 17.67 0.95
CA ARG A 498 -31.21 17.04 1.30
C ARG A 498 -32.20 18.07 1.86
N LEU A 499 -31.71 19.06 2.62
CA LEU A 499 -32.49 20.21 3.04
C LEU A 499 -32.98 21.03 1.84
N LEU A 500 -32.11 21.36 0.87
CA LEU A 500 -32.50 22.05 -0.35
C LEU A 500 -33.59 21.30 -1.10
N TYR A 501 -33.41 19.99 -1.32
CA TYR A 501 -34.37 19.15 -2.02
C TYR A 501 -35.74 19.18 -1.32
N LEU A 502 -35.79 19.06 0.01
CA LEU A 502 -37.05 19.20 0.75
C LEU A 502 -37.70 20.58 0.64
N LEU A 503 -36.89 21.65 0.59
CA LEU A 503 -37.39 23.01 0.42
C LEU A 503 -38.05 23.21 -0.95
N LEU A 504 -37.62 22.48 -1.99
CA LEU A 504 -38.11 22.64 -3.36
C LEU A 504 -39.29 21.71 -3.74
N GLN A 505 -39.56 20.66 -2.96
CA GLN A 505 -40.48 19.58 -3.38
C GLN A 505 -41.92 19.68 -2.86
N THR A 506 -42.19 20.25 -1.67
CA THR A 506 -43.57 20.28 -1.09
C THR A 506 -43.76 21.34 0.01
N LYS A 507 -45.03 21.62 0.38
CA LYS A 507 -45.40 22.42 1.56
C LYS A 507 -44.78 21.82 2.82
N ILE A 508 -43.72 22.46 3.32
CA ILE A 508 -43.01 22.05 4.51
C ILE A 508 -43.95 22.05 5.73
N VAL A 509 -44.01 20.91 6.40
CA VAL A 509 -44.85 20.71 7.60
C VAL A 509 -44.36 21.53 8.79
N ASP A 510 -43.05 21.79 8.89
CA ASP A 510 -42.42 22.56 9.98
C ASP A 510 -41.55 23.72 9.45
N ASN A 511 -42.20 24.86 9.19
CA ASN A 511 -41.54 26.08 8.73
C ASN A 511 -40.48 26.63 9.70
N ASN A 512 -40.64 26.39 11.01
CA ASN A 512 -39.67 26.84 12.00
C ASN A 512 -38.40 26.00 11.96
N MET A 513 -38.53 24.68 11.78
CA MET A 513 -37.39 23.79 11.63
C MET A 513 -36.64 24.06 10.34
N ALA A 514 -37.35 24.29 9.22
CA ALA A 514 -36.74 24.70 7.95
C ALA A 514 -35.96 26.00 8.10
N TYR A 515 -36.55 27.03 8.75
CA TYR A 515 -35.87 28.27 9.05
C TYR A 515 -34.58 28.05 9.86
N ASN A 516 -34.64 27.27 10.94
CA ASN A 516 -33.49 27.02 11.81
C ASN A 516 -32.36 26.28 11.09
N ALA A 517 -32.72 25.31 10.25
CA ALA A 517 -31.75 24.55 9.45
C ALA A 517 -31.09 25.45 8.39
N THR A 518 -31.87 26.26 7.66
CA THR A 518 -31.33 27.25 6.72
C THR A 518 -30.46 28.28 7.42
N LEU A 519 -30.87 28.79 8.60
CA LEU A 519 -30.09 29.73 9.39
C LEU A 519 -28.73 29.14 9.79
N PHE A 520 -28.69 27.84 10.13
CA PHE A 520 -27.43 27.14 10.40
C PHE A 520 -26.53 27.11 9.16
N VAL A 521 -27.06 26.72 8.00
CA VAL A 521 -26.29 26.68 6.75
C VAL A 521 -25.69 28.04 6.41
N VAL A 522 -26.48 29.12 6.46
CA VAL A 522 -26.01 30.47 6.07
C VAL A 522 -25.00 31.07 7.06
N SER A 523 -25.09 30.73 8.34
CA SER A 523 -24.19 31.23 9.39
C SER A 523 -22.84 30.51 9.44
N HIS A 524 -22.74 29.28 8.95
CA HIS A 524 -21.52 28.46 9.03
C HIS A 524 -20.65 28.55 7.76
N ARG A 525 -20.06 29.73 7.50
CA ARG A 525 -19.26 30.04 6.29
C ARG A 525 -18.06 29.12 6.04
N ARG A 526 -17.44 28.57 7.11
CA ARG A 526 -16.33 27.60 7.01
C ARG A 526 -16.78 26.21 6.58
N MET A 527 -18.04 25.85 6.86
CA MET A 527 -18.61 24.54 6.57
C MET A 527 -19.30 24.51 5.21
N PHE A 528 -20.07 25.57 4.90
CA PHE A 528 -20.86 25.74 3.68
C PHE A 528 -20.35 26.92 2.85
N LYS A 529 -19.90 26.63 1.63
CA LYS A 529 -19.38 27.62 0.68
C LYS A 529 -20.51 28.48 0.10
N TYR A 530 -20.14 29.56 -0.59
CA TYR A 530 -21.07 30.58 -1.13
C TYR A 530 -22.30 29.95 -1.80
N ARG A 531 -22.07 29.05 -2.76
CA ARG A 531 -23.13 28.45 -3.56
C ARG A 531 -24.13 27.64 -2.74
N THR A 532 -23.66 26.78 -1.83
CA THR A 532 -24.54 26.04 -0.90
C THR A 532 -25.37 26.99 -0.04
N ARG A 533 -24.75 28.03 0.53
CA ARG A 533 -25.46 29.01 1.36
C ARG A 533 -26.51 29.77 0.55
N LYS A 534 -26.19 30.17 -0.68
CA LYS A 534 -27.08 30.94 -1.55
C LYS A 534 -28.32 30.12 -1.94
N MET A 535 -28.12 28.93 -2.50
CA MET A 535 -29.21 28.09 -2.99
C MET A 535 -30.16 27.64 -1.88
N VAL A 536 -29.62 27.24 -0.72
CA VAL A 536 -30.46 26.84 0.43
C VAL A 536 -31.28 28.02 0.98
N ARG A 537 -30.72 29.24 0.95
CA ARG A 537 -31.44 30.44 1.36
C ARG A 537 -32.55 30.81 0.36
N GLU A 538 -32.24 30.83 -0.92
CA GLU A 538 -33.21 31.17 -1.97
C GLU A 538 -34.37 30.16 -1.99
N ALA A 539 -34.08 28.86 -1.85
CA ALA A 539 -35.11 27.82 -1.76
C ALA A 539 -36.07 28.03 -0.57
N LEU A 540 -35.56 28.43 0.60
CA LEU A 540 -36.41 28.77 1.75
C LEU A 540 -37.27 30.01 1.47
N GLU A 541 -36.67 31.06 0.91
CA GLU A 541 -37.37 32.34 0.66
C GLU A 541 -38.45 32.21 -0.43
N GLU A 542 -38.27 31.29 -1.38
CA GLU A 542 -39.26 30.98 -2.43
C GLU A 542 -40.42 30.14 -1.91
N ASN A 543 -40.14 29.07 -1.16
CA ASN A 543 -41.12 28.02 -0.88
C ASN A 543 -41.67 28.01 0.55
N CYS A 544 -41.16 28.85 1.47
CA CYS A 544 -41.63 28.93 2.87
C CYS A 544 -42.05 30.35 3.28
N PRO A 545 -43.12 30.50 4.09
CA PRO A 545 -43.48 31.79 4.67
C PRO A 545 -42.46 32.24 5.72
N VAL A 546 -41.65 33.24 5.40
CA VAL A 546 -40.64 33.81 6.31
C VAL A 546 -41.17 35.09 6.96
N SER A 547 -41.32 35.09 8.29
CA SER A 547 -41.71 36.29 9.06
C SER A 547 -40.67 37.41 8.97
N ALA A 548 -41.07 38.66 9.22
CA ALA A 548 -40.15 39.80 9.25
C ALA A 548 -38.96 39.60 10.21
N LYS A 549 -39.20 38.95 11.36
CA LYS A 549 -38.16 38.60 12.34
C LYS A 549 -37.19 37.54 11.81
N GLN A 550 -37.70 36.51 11.15
CA GLN A 550 -36.88 35.46 10.54
C GLN A 550 -36.03 36.01 9.40
N ARG A 551 -36.61 36.85 8.54
CA ARG A 551 -35.91 37.54 7.45
C ARG A 551 -34.80 38.44 7.98
N ALA A 552 -35.07 39.21 9.04
CA ALA A 552 -34.05 40.00 9.72
C ALA A 552 -32.91 39.11 10.28
N GLY A 553 -33.22 37.91 10.77
CA GLY A 553 -32.23 36.93 11.22
C GLY A 553 -31.33 36.40 10.09
N LEU A 554 -31.89 36.12 8.91
CA LEU A 554 -31.11 35.72 7.72
C LEU A 554 -30.26 36.88 7.18
N ASN A 555 -30.78 38.10 7.24
CA ASN A 555 -30.05 39.31 6.79
C ASN A 555 -28.81 39.63 7.63
N ARG A 556 -28.69 39.10 8.85
CA ARG A 556 -27.44 39.17 9.63
C ARG A 556 -26.28 38.41 8.97
N TRP A 557 -26.57 37.53 8.02
CA TRP A 557 -25.62 36.71 7.30
C TRP A 557 -25.73 36.96 5.79
N PRO A 558 -25.23 38.11 5.30
CA PRO A 558 -25.26 38.41 3.86
C PRO A 558 -24.46 37.37 3.08
N ILE A 559 -24.96 37.05 1.88
CA ILE A 559 -24.38 36.10 0.94
C ILE A 559 -23.77 36.91 -0.21
N GLU A 560 -22.61 37.49 0.05
CA GLU A 560 -21.84 38.24 -0.95
C GLU A 560 -20.99 37.29 -1.78
N ASP A 561 -20.88 37.59 -3.08
CA ASP A 561 -19.99 36.87 -3.98
C ASP A 561 -18.57 37.41 -3.79
N SER A 562 -17.73 36.65 -3.10
CA SER A 562 -16.34 37.04 -2.83
C SER A 562 -15.46 36.63 -4.02
N PHE A 563 -15.51 37.38 -5.12
CA PHE A 563 -14.50 37.30 -6.18
C PHE A 563 -13.81 38.65 -6.37
N SER A 564 -12.68 38.81 -5.69
CA SER A 564 -11.52 39.59 -6.16
C SER A 564 -10.41 39.38 -5.12
N THR A 565 -9.59 38.34 -5.25
CA THR A 565 -8.37 38.39 -6.04
C THR A 565 -7.72 37.00 -6.01
N ILE A 566 -7.03 36.65 -7.10
CA ILE A 566 -6.37 35.37 -7.43
C ILE A 566 -7.23 34.42 -8.31
N PRO A 567 -7.01 34.41 -9.63
CA PRO A 567 -7.51 33.36 -10.51
C PRO A 567 -6.67 32.09 -10.27
N GLY A 568 -7.29 31.02 -9.76
CA GLY A 568 -6.63 29.72 -9.59
C GLY A 568 -7.13 28.84 -8.44
N ASP A 569 -7.92 29.39 -7.50
CA ASP A 569 -8.47 28.60 -6.39
C ASP A 569 -9.81 27.96 -6.81
N ASP A 570 -9.73 26.91 -7.63
CA ASP A 570 -10.81 25.93 -7.72
C ASP A 570 -11.14 25.45 -6.30
N ASP A 571 -12.41 25.06 -6.02
CA ASP A 571 -12.91 24.53 -4.74
C ASP A 571 -12.26 23.16 -4.37
N VAL A 572 -10.94 23.15 -4.28
CA VAL A 572 -10.03 22.04 -4.01
C VAL A 572 -9.18 22.48 -2.82
N THR A 573 -9.31 21.74 -1.73
CA THR A 573 -8.46 21.93 -0.55
C THR A 573 -7.35 20.90 -0.67
N THR A 574 -6.21 21.29 -1.25
CA THR A 574 -4.94 20.57 -1.10
C THR A 574 -4.24 21.10 0.13
N GLU A 575 -4.30 20.34 1.22
CA GLU A 575 -3.34 20.46 2.31
C GLU A 575 -2.69 19.09 2.44
N SER A 576 -1.44 19.02 1.97
CA SER A 576 -0.52 17.91 2.11
C SER A 576 -0.20 17.71 3.58
N GLU A 577 -0.44 16.52 4.10
CA GLU A 577 0.08 16.11 5.39
C GLU A 577 1.28 15.18 5.15
N ASP A 578 2.42 15.56 5.72
CA ASP A 578 3.65 14.78 5.76
C ASP A 578 3.42 13.49 6.56
N ILE A 579 2.94 12.46 5.88
CA ILE A 579 2.90 11.10 6.42
C ILE A 579 4.09 10.36 5.81
N PHE A 580 5.16 10.22 6.61
CA PHE A 580 6.27 9.32 6.31
C PHE A 580 5.73 7.89 6.19
N PHE A 581 5.43 7.48 4.96
CA PHE A 581 5.02 6.12 4.62
C PHE A 581 6.27 5.30 4.29
N ASP A 582 6.99 4.86 5.32
CA ASP A 582 7.84 3.70 5.10
C ASP A 582 6.95 2.45 5.16
N SER A 583 6.69 1.95 3.96
CA SER A 583 5.49 1.18 3.64
C SER A 583 5.56 -0.30 4.03
N ASP A 584 6.69 -0.76 4.56
CA ASP A 584 6.81 -2.04 5.24
C ASP A 584 6.49 -1.93 6.75
N ILE A 585 6.28 -0.70 7.26
CA ILE A 585 6.01 -0.45 8.66
C ILE A 585 4.50 -0.24 8.89
N SER A 586 3.99 -0.72 10.01
CA SER A 586 2.55 -0.80 10.31
C SER A 586 1.94 0.43 10.99
N PHE A 587 2.64 1.58 11.02
CA PHE A 587 2.20 2.82 11.71
C PHE A 587 0.73 3.23 11.44
#